data_AF-A0A4W5LP50-F1
#
_entry.id   AF-A0A4W5LP50-F1
#
_cell.length_a   1.000
_cell.length_b   1.000
_cell.length_c   1.000
_cell.angle_alpha   90.00
_cell.angle_beta   90.00
_cell.angle_gamma   90.00
#
_symmetry.space_group_name_H-M   'P 1'
#
loop_
_entity.id
_entity.type
_entity.pdbx_description
1 polymer ?
#
loop_
_entity_poly.entity_id
_entity_poly.type
_entity_poly.pdbx_seq_one_letter_code
_entity_poly.pdbx_strand_id
1 'polypeptide(L)'
;SHDDLFVRLSGCGVTEEGCASLVSALRSTPSHLRELDLSNNDLKDSGVKLLSAGLGNPHCKLETLWLSGCLVTEEGCASLVSALRSNPSPERAGSE
;
A
#
# COMPACT_ATOMS: atom_id res chain seq x y z
N SER A 1 -13.17 20.41 -4.74
CA SER A 1 -11.89 20.67 -5.42
C SER A 1 -10.93 19.57 -5.01
N HIS A 2 -10.61 18.66 -5.95
CA HIS A 2 -9.70 17.50 -5.85
C HIS A 2 -9.64 16.77 -4.49
N ASP A 3 -10.56 15.81 -4.29
CA ASP A 3 -10.49 14.78 -3.24
C ASP A 3 -9.47 13.68 -3.60
N ASP A 4 -8.26 14.06 -4.01
CA ASP A 4 -7.13 13.14 -4.08
C ASP A 4 -6.51 13.09 -2.69
N LEU A 5 -7.02 12.16 -1.88
CA LEU A 5 -6.57 11.99 -0.51
C LEU A 5 -5.19 11.32 -0.53
N PHE A 6 -4.14 12.15 -0.61
CA PHE A 6 -2.75 11.78 -0.44
C PHE A 6 -2.37 11.77 1.04
N VAL A 7 -1.80 10.67 1.52
CA VAL A 7 -1.27 10.56 2.89
C VAL A 7 0.24 10.34 2.84
N ARG A 8 0.97 11.22 3.53
CA ARG A 8 2.42 11.13 3.68
C ARG A 8 2.79 10.77 5.11
N LEU A 9 3.37 9.59 5.29
CA LEU A 9 3.96 9.10 6.53
C LEU A 9 5.45 8.79 6.36
N SER A 10 6.09 9.42 5.37
CA SER A 10 7.51 9.24 5.10
C SER A 10 8.36 9.61 6.32
N GLY A 11 9.23 8.70 6.76
CA GLY A 11 10.11 8.92 7.91
C GLY A 11 9.38 9.09 9.24
N CYS A 12 8.12 8.64 9.36
CA CYS A 12 7.35 8.74 10.60
C CYS A 12 7.67 7.63 11.62
N GLY A 13 8.57 6.69 11.29
CA GLY A 13 8.87 5.55 12.16
C GLY A 13 7.71 4.56 12.21
N VAL A 14 7.01 4.36 11.10
CA VAL A 14 5.91 3.40 10.99
C VAL A 14 6.44 2.00 11.29
N THR A 15 5.88 1.35 12.30
CA THR A 15 6.18 -0.03 12.70
C THR A 15 5.19 -1.00 12.06
N GLU A 16 5.39 -2.30 12.27
CA GLU A 16 4.47 -3.35 11.83
C GLU A 16 3.04 -3.15 12.36
N GLU A 17 2.89 -2.68 13.61
CA GLU A 17 1.59 -2.30 14.19
C GLU A 17 0.96 -1.10 13.47
N GLY A 18 1.79 -0.15 13.03
CA GLY A 18 1.36 0.96 12.18
C GLY A 18 0.84 0.47 10.83
N CYS A 19 1.52 -0.48 10.20
CA CYS A 19 1.04 -1.14 8.97
C CYS A 19 -0.29 -1.85 9.19
N ALA A 20 -0.46 -2.62 10.27
CA ALA A 20 -1.72 -3.28 10.59
C ALA A 20 -2.87 -2.27 10.77
N SER A 21 -2.59 -1.15 11.45
CA SER A 21 -3.55 -0.06 11.64
C SER A 21 -3.94 0.61 10.32
N LEU A 22 -2.96 0.86 9.44
CA LEU A 22 -3.18 1.38 8.09
C LEU A 22 -4.05 0.43 7.26
N VAL A 23 -3.76 -0.86 7.30
CA VAL A 23 -4.57 -1.89 6.61
C VAL A 23 -6.00 -1.89 7.13
N SER A 24 -6.19 -1.80 8.45
CA SER A 24 -7.54 -1.70 9.04
C SER A 24 -8.27 -0.45 8.53
N ALA A 25 -7.59 0.70 8.48
CA ALA A 25 -8.16 1.94 7.95
C ALA A 25 -8.54 1.83 6.46
N LEU A 26 -7.67 1.24 5.63
CA LEU A 26 -7.91 0.97 4.20
C LEU A 26 -9.12 0.07 3.98
N ARG A 27 -9.36 -0.90 4.87
CA ARG A 27 -10.51 -1.83 4.79
C ARG A 27 -11.80 -1.24 5.37
N SER A 28 -11.71 -0.46 6.44
CA SER A 28 -12.88 -0.02 7.22
C SER A 28 -13.53 1.25 6.68
N THR A 29 -12.83 2.04 5.88
CA THR A 29 -13.40 3.24 5.25
C THR A 29 -13.53 3.01 3.75
N PRO A 30 -14.57 3.56 3.07
CA PRO A 30 -14.54 3.73 1.63
C PRO A 30 -13.41 4.73 1.34
N SER A 31 -12.20 4.21 1.32
CA SER A 31 -10.99 4.99 1.27
C SER A 31 -10.95 5.64 -0.11
N HIS A 32 -11.21 6.95 -0.14
CA HIS A 32 -10.90 7.81 -1.27
C HIS A 32 -9.37 8.05 -1.39
N LEU A 33 -8.59 7.34 -0.55
CA LEU A 33 -7.15 7.35 -0.53
C LEU A 33 -6.60 6.75 -1.83
N ARG A 34 -6.04 7.62 -2.68
CA ARG A 34 -5.40 7.22 -3.93
C ARG A 34 -3.89 7.07 -3.79
N GLU A 35 -3.28 7.83 -2.88
CA GLU A 35 -1.83 7.91 -2.80
C GLU A 35 -1.36 7.80 -1.35
N LEU A 36 -0.38 6.91 -1.12
CA LEU A 36 0.20 6.67 0.20
C LEU A 36 1.73 6.65 0.10
N ASP A 37 2.37 7.57 0.81
CA ASP A 37 3.83 7.61 0.94
C ASP A 37 4.27 7.09 2.31
N LEU A 38 4.89 5.91 2.30
CA LEU A 38 5.50 5.27 3.46
C LEU A 38 7.03 5.24 3.36
N SER A 39 7.64 6.03 2.48
CA SER A 39 9.08 6.01 2.28
C SER A 39 9.88 6.26 3.56
N ASN A 40 11.12 5.78 3.63
CA ASN A 40 12.02 5.95 4.78
C ASN A 40 11.44 5.42 6.11
N ASN A 41 10.62 4.36 6.07
CA ASN A 41 10.16 3.65 7.27
C ASN A 41 10.66 2.21 7.25
N ASP A 42 11.19 1.69 8.35
CA ASP A 42 11.74 0.34 8.44
C ASP A 42 10.66 -0.77 8.49
N LEU A 43 9.84 -0.84 7.44
CA LEU A 43 8.74 -1.79 7.32
C LEU A 43 9.21 -3.22 7.08
N LYS A 44 10.33 -3.38 6.37
CA LYS A 44 10.88 -4.68 5.94
C LYS A 44 9.82 -5.49 5.16
N ASP A 45 10.08 -6.79 4.98
CA ASP A 45 9.14 -7.67 4.28
C ASP A 45 7.86 -7.94 5.08
N SER A 46 7.92 -7.92 6.41
CA SER A 46 6.77 -8.21 7.27
C SER A 46 5.73 -7.10 7.24
N GLY A 47 6.13 -5.83 7.31
CA GLY A 47 5.24 -4.68 7.15
C GLY A 47 4.61 -4.63 5.76
N VAL A 48 5.38 -4.95 4.72
CA VAL A 48 4.88 -5.02 3.34
C VAL A 48 3.88 -6.17 3.14
N LYS A 49 4.10 -7.33 3.74
CA LYS A 49 3.12 -8.43 3.72
C LYS A 49 1.80 -8.01 4.35
N LEU A 50 1.82 -7.28 5.47
CA LEU A 50 0.60 -6.73 6.06
C LEU A 50 -0.10 -5.77 5.09
N LEU A 51 0.64 -4.82 4.51
CA LEU A 51 0.09 -3.88 3.52
C LEU A 51 -0.52 -4.62 2.32
N SER A 52 0.14 -5.67 1.82
CA SER A 52 -0.34 -6.48 0.70
C SER A 52 -1.70 -7.13 1.01
N ALA A 53 -1.94 -7.59 2.23
CA ALA A 53 -3.24 -8.12 2.63
C ALA A 53 -4.35 -7.06 2.61
N GLY A 54 -4.02 -5.79 2.90
CA GLY A 54 -4.93 -4.66 2.77
C GLY A 54 -5.22 -4.27 1.33
N LEU A 55 -4.18 -4.26 0.49
CA LEU A 55 -4.26 -3.94 -0.94
C LEU A 55 -5.00 -5.00 -1.75
N GLY A 56 -4.99 -6.26 -1.32
CA GLY A 56 -5.78 -7.33 -1.93
C GLY A 56 -7.30 -7.17 -1.72
N ASN A 57 -7.75 -6.17 -0.96
CA ASN A 57 -9.18 -5.90 -0.78
C ASN A 57 -9.76 -5.23 -2.04
N PRO A 58 -10.82 -5.78 -2.66
CA PRO A 58 -11.47 -5.18 -3.84
C PRO A 58 -12.03 -3.77 -3.61
N HIS A 59 -12.22 -3.37 -2.36
CA HIS A 59 -12.68 -2.01 -2.01
C HIS A 59 -11.54 -0.99 -1.86
N CYS A 60 -10.28 -1.43 -1.91
CA CYS A 60 -9.13 -0.54 -1.85
C CYS A 60 -8.97 0.21 -3.18
N LYS A 61 -8.92 1.54 -3.11
CA LYS A 61 -8.76 2.44 -4.28
C LYS A 61 -7.36 3.07 -4.35
N LEU A 62 -6.40 2.50 -3.63
CA LEU A 62 -5.03 2.99 -3.65
C LEU A 62 -4.43 2.76 -5.04
N GLU A 63 -3.96 3.84 -5.67
CA GLU A 63 -3.34 3.85 -6.99
C GLU A 63 -1.82 3.92 -6.88
N THR A 64 -1.31 4.69 -5.92
CA THR A 64 0.13 4.91 -5.73
C THR A 64 0.57 4.58 -4.30
N LEU A 65 1.62 3.77 -4.19
CA LEU A 65 2.27 3.43 -2.93
C LEU A 65 3.79 3.66 -3.04
N TRP A 66 4.36 4.52 -2.19
CA TRP A 66 5.80 4.71 -2.10
C TRP A 66 6.38 3.96 -0.89
N LEU A 67 7.37 3.11 -1.15
CA LEU A 67 8.09 2.29 -0.17
C LEU A 67 9.62 2.45 -0.30
N SER A 68 10.07 3.54 -0.92
CA SER A 68 11.49 3.84 -1.07
C SER A 68 12.15 3.94 0.30
N GLY A 69 13.29 3.28 0.50
CA GLY A 69 13.99 3.30 1.79
C GLY A 69 13.29 2.50 2.90
N CYS A 70 12.39 1.58 2.57
CA CYS A 70 11.69 0.76 3.57
C CYS A 70 12.32 -0.61 3.91
N LEU A 71 13.55 -0.84 3.45
CA LEU A 71 14.30 -2.10 3.63
C LEU A 71 13.53 -3.35 3.13
N VAL A 72 12.75 -3.19 2.06
CA VAL A 72 11.96 -4.26 1.44
C VAL A 72 12.87 -5.09 0.53
N THR A 73 12.76 -6.41 0.62
CA THR A 73 13.48 -7.34 -0.26
C THR A 73 12.59 -7.82 -1.40
N GLU A 74 13.13 -8.68 -2.26
CA GLU A 74 12.36 -9.33 -3.34
C GLU A 74 11.14 -10.10 -2.81
N GLU A 75 11.20 -10.65 -1.60
CA GLU A 75 10.09 -11.40 -0.99
C GLU A 75 8.90 -10.48 -0.64
N GLY A 76 9.18 -9.30 -0.09
CA GLY A 76 8.16 -8.27 0.15
C GLY A 76 7.54 -7.79 -1.16
N CYS A 77 8.36 -7.55 -2.19
CA CYS A 77 7.89 -7.18 -3.52
C CYS A 77 6.99 -8.25 -4.15
N ALA A 78 7.37 -9.53 -4.06
CA ALA A 78 6.55 -10.63 -4.57
C ALA A 78 5.17 -10.68 -3.89
N SER A 79 5.12 -10.42 -2.59
CA SER A 79 3.88 -10.34 -1.82
C SER A 79 2.96 -9.21 -2.30
N LEU A 80 3.52 -8.02 -2.59
CA LEU A 80 2.79 -6.90 -3.17
C LEU A 80 2.23 -7.23 -4.55
N VAL A 81 3.04 -7.80 -5.44
CA VAL A 81 2.62 -8.18 -6.79
C VAL A 81 1.47 -9.19 -6.74
N SER A 82 1.52 -10.16 -5.82
CA SER A 82 0.45 -11.14 -5.63
C SER A 82 -0.86 -10.49 -5.18
N ALA A 83 -0.79 -9.54 -4.24
CA ALA A 83 -1.95 -8.80 -3.77
C ALA A 83 -2.57 -7.91 -4.87
N LEU A 84 -1.73 -7.22 -5.65
CA LEU A 84 -2.16 -6.39 -6.78
C LEU A 84 -2.81 -7.24 -7.88
N ARG A 85 -2.31 -8.45 -8.15
CA ARG A 85 -2.95 -9.39 -9.08
C ARG A 85 -4.28 -9.94 -8.59
N SER A 86 -4.42 -10.08 -7.26
CA SER A 86 -5.64 -10.57 -6.63
C SER A 86 -6.72 -9.49 -6.52
N ASN A 87 -6.32 -8.21 -6.55
CA ASN A 87 -7.24 -7.10 -6.60
C ASN A 87 -7.63 -6.85 -8.07
N PRO A 88 -8.91 -6.98 -8.47
CA PRO A 88 -9.36 -6.63 -9.81
C PRO A 88 -9.45 -5.10 -9.94
N SER A 89 -8.33 -4.41 -9.81
CA SER A 89 -8.21 -3.00 -10.22
C SER A 89 -8.21 -2.97 -11.76
N PRO A 90 -8.86 -1.98 -12.41
CA PRO A 90 -9.00 -1.98 -13.85
C PRO A 90 -7.61 -1.95 -14.47
N GLU A 91 -7.28 -3.01 -15.22
CA GLU A 91 -6.17 -3.01 -16.14
C GLU A 91 -6.20 -1.71 -16.94
N ARG A 92 -5.23 -0.81 -16.71
CA ARG A 92 -4.66 -0.14 -17.88
C ARG A 92 -3.85 -1.20 -18.59
N ALA A 93 -4.52 -1.86 -19.53
CA ALA A 93 -3.88 -2.44 -20.69
C ALA A 93 -3.01 -1.34 -21.31
N GLY A 94 -1.75 -1.29 -20.90
CA GLY A 94 -0.69 -0.64 -21.63
C GLY A 94 -0.20 -1.66 -22.65
N SER A 95 -0.81 -1.64 -23.82
CA SER A 95 -0.16 -2.09 -25.04
C SER A 95 1.18 -1.37 -25.15
N GLU A 96 2.27 -2.12 -25.23
CA GLU A 96 3.43 -1.96 -26.14
C GLU A 96 4.58 -2.88 -25.72
#